data_AF-A0A9W9IQE9-F1
#
_entry.id   AF-A0A9W9IQE9-F1
#
_cell.length_a   1.000
_cell.length_b   1.000
_cell.length_c   1.000
_cell.angle_alpha   90.00
_cell.angle_beta   90.00
_cell.angle_gamma   90.00
#
_symmetry.space_group_name_H-M   'P 1'
#
loop_
_entity.id
_entity.type
_entity.pdbx_description
1 polymer ?
#
loop_
_entity_poly.entity_id
_entity_poly.type
_entity_poly.pdbx_seq_one_letter_code
_entity_poly.pdbx_strand_id
1 'polypeptide(L)'
;MRFLLPGFVLLILITVLGKVQAWYLDESCHRPIKSAKSCPDSDDSDSDESDIEMGMGSGDTPVEYLQDMSSDLLKIIQSSFGLATNAQSALDALKQGQSNEAQMDVLEFMYASAVQYNDGKERTVKSDHFDIITSIFDQILGFKHQAPSHSKGDVGFFCDYSRYAEDKDHNGNDNPGWAWDRKLQKSVKMDDIFKECRDLIAGDGEDWFWFADARAANGEEPSIQLCQGFFDIIREDEYKIWEDISSDLENALSRIETSRFTEDVPITDMDKASRYDQYVVHELSHVIAKHATNDRRQEYSYGWDNCLRISNQAKQLPDEYEASYMNADSAANAAQGFTIVSPGGKFEAHRPLKNGKIVPFQMTTKASGK
;
A
#
# COMPACT_ATOMS: atom_id res chain seq x y z
N MET A 1 -12.87 5.29 66.28
CA MET A 1 -13.37 5.09 64.90
C MET A 1 -13.08 6.40 64.15
N ARG A 2 -12.02 6.45 63.34
CA ARG A 2 -12.05 6.34 61.85
C ARG A 2 -12.90 7.48 61.23
N PHE A 3 -12.44 8.40 60.39
CA PHE A 3 -11.20 8.54 59.61
C PHE A 3 -10.94 10.03 59.32
N LEU A 4 -9.65 10.39 59.26
CA LEU A 4 -9.11 11.60 58.65
C LEU A 4 -9.31 11.55 57.12
N LEU A 5 -9.68 12.67 56.50
CA LEU A 5 -9.48 12.90 55.07
C LEU A 5 -8.51 14.08 54.91
N PRO A 6 -7.30 13.84 54.38
CA PRO A 6 -6.55 14.83 53.64
C PRO A 6 -6.40 14.40 52.18
N GLY A 7 -6.21 15.39 51.30
CA GLY A 7 -5.60 15.12 49.99
C GLY A 7 -6.34 15.72 48.83
N PHE A 8 -6.22 17.04 48.69
CA PHE A 8 -6.22 17.69 47.38
C PHE A 8 -5.15 17.00 46.51
N VAL A 9 -5.58 16.23 45.51
CA VAL A 9 -4.72 15.83 44.39
C VAL A 9 -5.10 16.72 43.22
N LEU A 10 -4.17 17.60 42.87
CA LEU A 10 -4.14 18.37 41.64
C LEU A 10 -4.04 17.36 40.48
N LEU A 11 -5.19 17.00 39.89
CA LEU A 11 -5.22 16.25 38.65
C LEU A 11 -4.84 17.21 37.52
N ILE A 12 -3.60 17.11 37.07
CA ILE A 12 -3.16 17.70 35.80
C ILE A 12 -3.95 16.96 34.71
N LEU A 13 -4.90 17.67 34.12
CA LEU A 13 -5.69 17.23 32.98
C LEU A 13 -4.82 17.33 31.72
N ILE A 14 -3.93 16.37 31.51
CA ILE A 14 -3.33 16.09 30.19
C ILE A 14 -4.16 14.95 29.59
N THR A 15 -5.32 15.29 29.05
CA THR A 15 -6.01 14.47 28.06
C THR A 15 -5.24 14.58 26.74
N VAL A 16 -4.09 13.91 26.66
CA VAL A 16 -3.57 13.46 25.37
C VAL A 16 -4.36 12.20 25.04
N LEU A 17 -5.38 12.36 24.21
CA LEU A 17 -6.04 11.27 23.49
C LEU A 17 -5.04 10.69 22.47
N GLY A 18 -3.97 10.09 22.98
CA GLY A 18 -2.97 9.39 22.20
C GLY A 18 -3.61 8.11 21.68
N LYS A 19 -4.19 8.17 20.47
CA LYS A 19 -4.36 6.99 19.66
C LYS A 19 -2.96 6.46 19.39
N VAL A 20 -2.63 5.37 20.07
CA VAL A 20 -1.37 4.68 19.93
C VAL A 20 -1.35 4.05 18.53
N GLN A 21 -0.43 4.49 17.68
CA GLN A 21 -0.21 3.95 16.33
C GLN A 21 0.94 2.94 16.38
N ALA A 22 0.73 1.81 15.73
CA ALA A 22 1.52 0.57 15.74
C ALA A 22 2.45 0.41 14.53
N TRP A 23 2.66 1.53 13.87
CA TRP A 23 3.50 1.71 12.71
C TRP A 23 4.18 3.06 12.93
N TYR A 24 5.37 3.20 12.39
CA TYR A 24 6.09 4.45 12.47
C TYR A 24 6.56 4.86 11.09
N LEU A 25 6.52 6.17 10.86
CA LEU A 25 7.31 6.80 9.81
C LEU A 25 8.70 7.01 10.39
N ASP A 26 9.71 6.48 9.70
CA ASP A 26 11.08 6.77 10.08
C ASP A 26 11.37 8.28 9.96
N GLU A 27 12.34 8.80 10.73
CA GLU A 27 12.70 10.23 10.70
C GLU A 27 13.09 10.71 9.31
N SER A 28 13.57 9.81 8.44
CA SER A 28 13.78 10.07 7.01
C SER A 28 12.56 10.67 6.31
N CYS A 29 11.34 10.25 6.67
CA CYS A 29 10.08 10.74 6.09
C CYS A 29 9.79 12.21 6.41
N HIS A 30 10.49 12.79 7.38
CA HIS A 30 10.39 14.20 7.73
C HIS A 30 11.53 15.06 7.17
N ARG A 31 12.50 14.45 6.47
CA ARG A 31 13.63 15.16 5.88
C ARG A 31 13.31 15.65 4.47
N PRO A 32 13.92 16.76 4.03
CA PRO A 32 13.87 17.13 2.63
C PRO A 32 14.47 16.03 1.77
N ILE A 33 13.64 15.46 0.89
CA ILE A 33 14.14 14.69 -0.24
C ILE A 33 14.93 15.69 -1.09
N LYS A 34 16.24 15.55 -1.07
CA LYS A 34 17.08 16.25 -2.03
C LYS A 34 16.82 15.58 -3.37
N SER A 35 16.11 16.26 -4.27
CA SER A 35 16.07 15.81 -5.66
C SER A 35 17.53 15.66 -6.09
N ALA A 36 17.89 14.45 -6.52
CA ALA A 36 19.15 14.24 -7.21
C ALA A 36 19.01 14.99 -8.54
N LYS A 37 19.31 16.29 -8.54
CA LYS A 37 19.58 16.96 -9.80
C LYS A 37 20.71 16.17 -10.43
N SER A 38 20.43 15.60 -11.60
CA SER A 38 21.45 15.05 -12.49
C SER A 38 22.62 16.03 -12.51
N CYS A 39 23.79 15.55 -12.09
CA CYS A 39 25.01 16.29 -12.35
C CYS A 39 25.05 16.51 -13.87
N PRO A 40 25.16 17.75 -14.36
CA PRO A 40 25.33 17.94 -15.79
C PRO A 40 26.58 17.15 -16.20
N ASP A 41 26.40 16.26 -17.18
CA ASP A 41 27.51 15.58 -17.83
C ASP A 41 28.52 16.65 -18.24
N SER A 42 29.70 16.58 -17.62
CA SER A 42 30.82 17.44 -17.99
C SER A 42 31.42 16.85 -19.25
N ASP A 43 30.84 17.24 -20.38
CA ASP A 43 31.51 17.10 -21.66
C ASP A 43 32.73 18.03 -21.66
N ASP A 44 33.90 17.40 -21.74
CA ASP A 44 35.19 18.02 -21.97
C ASP A 44 35.14 18.99 -23.17
N SER A 45 35.37 20.28 -22.91
CA SER A 45 36.00 21.15 -23.91
C SER A 45 36.82 22.25 -23.24
N ASP A 46 38.14 22.13 -23.41
CA ASP A 46 39.12 23.18 -23.18
C ASP A 46 38.69 24.49 -23.89
N SER A 47 38.41 25.56 -23.14
CA SER A 47 38.78 26.92 -23.54
C SER A 47 38.51 27.96 -22.44
N ASP A 48 39.60 28.64 -22.09
CA ASP A 48 39.78 30.02 -21.67
C ASP A 48 38.90 30.66 -20.59
N GLU A 49 39.62 31.03 -19.52
CA GLU A 49 39.29 31.96 -18.44
C GLU A 49 38.43 33.16 -18.89
N SER A 50 37.22 33.25 -18.32
CA SER A 50 36.62 34.54 -18.01
C SER A 50 35.72 34.43 -16.77
N ASP A 51 35.98 35.31 -15.82
CA ASP A 51 35.30 35.42 -14.53
C ASP A 51 33.79 35.65 -14.72
N ILE A 52 32.99 34.61 -14.46
CA ILE A 52 31.55 34.74 -14.24
C ILE A 52 31.31 34.54 -12.75
N GLU A 53 31.05 35.64 -12.04
CA GLU A 53 30.45 35.63 -10.70
C GLU A 53 29.10 34.91 -10.78
N MET A 54 29.09 33.60 -10.52
CA MET A 54 27.87 32.87 -10.22
C MET A 54 27.42 33.26 -8.82
N GLY A 55 26.48 34.20 -8.76
CA GLY A 55 25.69 34.48 -7.57
C GLY A 55 25.05 33.18 -7.08
N MET A 56 25.56 32.65 -5.96
CA MET A 56 24.88 31.64 -5.16
C MET A 56 23.63 32.27 -4.58
N GLY A 57 22.54 32.27 -5.37
CA GLY A 57 21.20 32.38 -4.81
C GLY A 57 20.98 31.16 -3.94
N SER A 58 21.04 31.34 -2.63
CA SER A 58 20.51 30.41 -1.65
C SER A 58 19.01 30.29 -1.93
N GLY A 59 18.66 29.35 -2.80
CA GLY A 59 17.28 28.92 -2.98
C GLY A 59 16.85 28.24 -1.70
N ASP A 60 16.26 29.02 -0.79
CA ASP A 60 15.46 28.53 0.31
C ASP A 60 14.38 27.61 -0.28
N THR A 61 14.60 26.30 -0.27
CA THR A 61 13.50 25.36 -0.42
C THR A 61 12.60 25.58 0.80
N PRO A 62 11.32 25.98 0.63
CA PRO A 62 10.49 26.38 1.76
C PRO A 62 10.25 25.18 2.68
N VAL A 63 10.56 25.35 3.96
CA VAL A 63 10.29 24.36 5.04
C VAL A 63 8.81 23.95 5.11
N GLU A 64 7.89 24.79 4.63
CA GLU A 64 6.46 24.47 4.52
C GLU A 64 6.18 23.26 3.59
N TYR A 65 7.03 23.02 2.59
CA TYR A 65 6.80 21.97 1.58
C TYR A 65 7.01 20.54 2.13
N LEU A 66 7.75 20.40 3.23
CA LEU A 66 8.14 19.11 3.80
C LEU A 66 7.13 18.57 4.81
N GLN A 67 6.39 19.47 5.45
CA GLN A 67 5.29 19.08 6.31
C GLN A 67 4.17 18.41 5.51
N ASP A 68 3.96 18.84 4.26
CA ASP A 68 2.87 18.39 3.39
C ASP A 68 3.05 16.93 2.94
N MET A 69 4.25 16.54 2.49
CA MET A 69 4.52 15.16 2.04
C MET A 69 4.40 14.13 3.17
N SER A 70 4.83 14.47 4.39
CA SER A 70 4.64 13.60 5.55
C SER A 70 3.16 13.45 5.93
N SER A 71 2.35 14.49 5.71
CA SER A 71 0.91 14.48 5.90
C SER A 71 0.21 13.62 4.85
N ASP A 72 0.59 13.74 3.58
CA ASP A 72 0.07 12.91 2.49
C ASP A 72 0.37 11.43 2.71
N LEU A 73 1.60 11.08 3.04
CA LEU A 73 1.95 9.68 3.33
C LEU A 73 1.18 9.15 4.54
N LEU A 74 1.04 9.95 5.60
CA LEU A 74 0.22 9.58 6.76
C LEU A 74 -1.24 9.34 6.35
N LYS A 75 -1.81 10.19 5.49
CA LYS A 75 -3.18 10.06 4.96
C LYS A 75 -3.32 8.78 4.13
N ILE A 76 -2.35 8.49 3.26
CA ILE A 76 -2.29 7.27 2.44
C ILE A 76 -2.26 6.01 3.31
N ILE A 77 -1.37 5.94 4.30
CA ILE A 77 -1.27 4.80 5.23
C ILE A 77 -2.54 4.66 6.07
N GLN A 78 -3.13 5.77 6.53
CA GLN A 78 -4.39 5.70 7.28
C GLN A 78 -5.55 5.20 6.42
N SER A 79 -5.60 5.62 5.15
CA SER A 79 -6.61 5.16 4.21
C SER A 79 -6.42 3.67 3.86
N SER A 80 -5.18 3.19 3.70
CA SER A 80 -4.91 1.77 3.45
C SER A 80 -5.42 0.86 4.59
N PHE A 81 -5.23 1.27 5.86
CA PHE A 81 -5.86 0.59 6.99
C PHE A 81 -7.39 0.69 6.98
N GLY A 82 -7.95 1.76 6.42
CA GLY A 82 -9.38 1.91 6.14
C GLY A 82 -9.87 0.87 5.12
N LEU A 83 -9.15 0.70 4.01
CA LEU A 83 -9.43 -0.33 3.01
C LEU A 83 -9.42 -1.73 3.62
N ALA A 84 -8.37 -2.05 4.39
CA ALA A 84 -8.27 -3.34 5.09
C ALA A 84 -9.40 -3.54 6.13
N THR A 85 -9.83 -2.47 6.81
CA THR A 85 -10.97 -2.53 7.76
C THR A 85 -12.28 -2.87 7.05
N ASN A 86 -12.52 -2.27 5.88
CA ASN A 86 -13.71 -2.54 5.07
C ASN A 86 -13.67 -3.96 4.49
N ALA A 87 -12.49 -4.42 4.06
CA ALA A 87 -12.28 -5.79 3.61
C ALA A 87 -12.65 -6.80 4.70
N GLN A 88 -12.08 -6.63 5.90
CA GLN A 88 -12.38 -7.48 7.06
C GLN A 88 -13.87 -7.48 7.40
N SER A 89 -14.50 -6.31 7.39
CA SER A 89 -15.94 -6.18 7.67
C SER A 89 -16.81 -6.89 6.63
N ALA A 90 -16.43 -6.83 5.34
CA ALA A 90 -17.13 -7.53 4.27
C ALA A 90 -16.94 -9.05 4.36
N LEU A 91 -15.73 -9.52 4.69
CA LEU A 91 -15.46 -10.93 4.96
C LEU A 91 -16.26 -11.44 6.16
N ASP A 92 -16.33 -10.69 7.26
CA ASP A 92 -17.16 -11.05 8.40
C ASP A 92 -18.65 -11.14 8.02
N ALA A 93 -19.15 -10.22 7.19
CA ALA A 93 -20.51 -10.28 6.67
C ALA A 93 -20.75 -11.52 5.79
N LEU A 94 -19.80 -11.88 4.93
CA LEU A 94 -19.84 -13.10 4.10
C LEU A 94 -19.90 -14.36 4.98
N LYS A 95 -19.04 -14.43 6.01
CA LYS A 95 -18.98 -15.54 6.98
C LYS A 95 -20.28 -15.70 7.76
N GLN A 96 -20.95 -14.59 8.09
CA GLN A 96 -22.21 -14.56 8.84
C GLN A 96 -23.46 -14.72 7.96
N GLY A 97 -23.32 -14.82 6.63
CA GLY A 97 -24.45 -14.86 5.71
C GLY A 97 -25.25 -13.54 5.65
N GLN A 98 -24.61 -12.43 6.01
CA GLN A 98 -25.18 -11.08 6.01
C GLN A 98 -24.71 -10.24 4.81
N SER A 99 -23.87 -10.81 3.95
CA SER A 99 -23.31 -10.13 2.79
C SER A 99 -24.33 -9.90 1.67
N ASN A 100 -24.06 -8.89 0.83
CA ASN A 100 -24.77 -8.69 -0.43
C ASN A 100 -24.06 -9.40 -1.61
N GLU A 101 -24.74 -9.50 -2.77
CA GLU A 101 -24.20 -10.15 -3.97
C GLU A 101 -22.92 -9.49 -4.50
N ALA A 102 -22.75 -8.17 -4.35
CA ALA A 102 -21.54 -7.49 -4.81
C ALA A 102 -20.33 -7.81 -3.94
N GLN A 103 -20.50 -8.02 -2.63
CA GLN A 103 -19.43 -8.52 -1.77
C GLN A 103 -19.04 -9.95 -2.16
N MET A 104 -20.02 -10.82 -2.48
CA MET A 104 -19.73 -12.16 -3.01
C MET A 104 -19.02 -12.11 -4.36
N ASP A 105 -19.39 -11.16 -5.23
CA ASP A 105 -18.70 -10.95 -6.51
C ASP A 105 -17.23 -10.55 -6.31
N VAL A 106 -16.94 -9.60 -5.42
CA VAL A 106 -15.56 -9.19 -5.11
C VAL A 106 -14.75 -10.39 -4.58
N LEU A 107 -15.31 -11.16 -3.65
CA LEU A 107 -14.68 -12.38 -3.16
C LEU A 107 -14.40 -13.36 -4.31
N GLU A 108 -15.37 -13.62 -5.18
CA GLU A 108 -15.19 -14.54 -6.30
C GLU A 108 -14.20 -14.01 -7.35
N PHE A 109 -14.20 -12.72 -7.62
CA PHE A 109 -13.30 -12.11 -8.59
C PHE A 109 -11.86 -12.25 -8.15
N MET A 110 -11.54 -11.91 -6.90
CA MET A 110 -10.16 -11.97 -6.41
C MET A 110 -9.77 -13.37 -5.92
N TYR A 111 -10.73 -14.16 -5.44
CA TYR A 111 -10.48 -15.45 -4.79
C TYR A 111 -11.53 -16.51 -5.16
N ALA A 112 -11.67 -16.84 -6.44
CA ALA A 112 -12.65 -17.81 -6.92
C ALA A 112 -12.55 -19.19 -6.24
N SER A 113 -11.38 -19.53 -5.71
CA SER A 113 -11.13 -20.76 -4.93
C SER A 113 -11.75 -20.75 -3.53
N ALA A 114 -12.14 -19.57 -3.01
CA ALA A 114 -12.85 -19.40 -1.74
C ALA A 114 -14.38 -19.41 -1.91
N VAL A 115 -14.89 -19.59 -3.14
CA VAL A 115 -16.32 -19.65 -3.46
C VAL A 115 -16.66 -21.02 -4.04
N GLN A 116 -17.65 -21.68 -3.45
CA GLN A 116 -18.21 -22.93 -3.95
C GLN A 116 -19.65 -22.73 -4.42
N TYR A 117 -20.11 -23.63 -5.30
CA TYR A 117 -21.45 -23.57 -5.88
C TYR A 117 -22.29 -24.75 -5.43
N ASN A 118 -23.31 -24.50 -4.61
CA ASN A 118 -24.33 -25.50 -4.26
C ASN A 118 -25.35 -25.60 -5.40
N ASP A 119 -25.62 -26.83 -5.84
CA ASP A 119 -26.54 -27.14 -6.95
C ASP A 119 -26.25 -26.36 -8.25
N GLY A 120 -24.98 -25.97 -8.44
CA GLY A 120 -24.51 -25.21 -9.60
C GLY A 120 -25.06 -23.78 -9.70
N LYS A 121 -25.73 -23.27 -8.66
CA LYS A 121 -26.40 -21.95 -8.71
C LYS A 121 -26.15 -21.07 -7.50
N GLU A 122 -26.18 -21.64 -6.29
CA GLU A 122 -26.02 -20.87 -5.06
C GLU A 122 -24.55 -20.77 -4.69
N ARG A 123 -24.05 -19.54 -4.52
CA ARG A 123 -22.67 -19.28 -4.12
C ARG A 123 -22.57 -19.29 -2.61
N THR A 124 -21.64 -20.08 -2.07
CA THR A 124 -21.30 -20.06 -0.64
C THR A 124 -19.79 -19.98 -0.43
N VAL A 125 -19.38 -19.51 0.73
CA VAL A 125 -17.98 -19.46 1.15
C VAL A 125 -17.44 -20.87 1.39
N LYS A 126 -16.23 -21.15 0.89
CA LYS A 126 -15.45 -22.37 1.18
C LYS A 126 -14.41 -22.05 2.26
N SER A 127 -14.50 -22.71 3.42
CA SER A 127 -13.80 -22.30 4.65
C SER A 127 -12.27 -22.29 4.55
N ASP A 128 -11.66 -23.25 3.86
CA ASP A 128 -10.21 -23.48 3.89
C ASP A 128 -9.41 -22.29 3.34
N HIS A 129 -9.78 -21.75 2.18
CA HIS A 129 -9.13 -20.56 1.63
C HIS A 129 -9.65 -19.26 2.24
N PHE A 130 -10.92 -19.25 2.65
CA PHE A 130 -11.53 -18.07 3.23
C PHE A 130 -10.89 -17.66 4.56
N ASP A 131 -10.52 -18.62 5.40
CA ASP A 131 -9.84 -18.33 6.67
C ASP A 131 -8.42 -17.79 6.44
N ILE A 132 -7.72 -18.21 5.37
CA ILE A 132 -6.42 -17.65 4.98
C ILE A 132 -6.58 -16.19 4.54
N ILE A 133 -7.54 -15.91 3.66
CA ILE A 133 -7.83 -14.54 3.18
C ILE A 133 -8.18 -13.62 4.35
N THR A 134 -9.02 -14.09 5.27
CA THR A 134 -9.36 -13.36 6.50
C THR A 134 -8.12 -13.10 7.35
N SER A 135 -7.25 -14.11 7.51
CA SER A 135 -5.99 -13.97 8.26
C SER A 135 -5.01 -12.96 7.63
N ILE A 136 -5.08 -12.68 6.33
CA ILE A 136 -4.25 -11.65 5.69
C ILE A 136 -4.67 -10.27 6.19
N PHE A 137 -5.96 -9.93 6.10
CA PHE A 137 -6.46 -8.63 6.54
C PHE A 137 -6.37 -8.43 8.05
N ASP A 138 -6.64 -9.48 8.85
CA ASP A 138 -6.44 -9.44 10.30
C ASP A 138 -4.99 -9.10 10.68
N GLN A 139 -4.00 -9.66 9.96
CA GLN A 139 -2.59 -9.35 10.22
C GLN A 139 -2.19 -7.94 9.77
N ILE A 140 -2.70 -7.49 8.63
CA ILE A 140 -2.53 -6.09 8.19
C ILE A 140 -3.08 -5.14 9.25
N LEU A 141 -4.30 -5.38 9.75
CA LEU A 141 -4.91 -4.59 10.83
C LEU A 141 -4.16 -4.75 12.16
N GLY A 142 -3.46 -5.85 12.36
CA GLY A 142 -2.52 -6.04 13.48
C GLY A 142 -1.45 -4.95 13.53
N PHE A 143 -0.97 -4.47 12.37
CA PHE A 143 -0.03 -3.33 12.28
C PHE A 143 -0.64 -1.98 12.62
N LYS A 144 -1.95 -1.88 12.92
CA LYS A 144 -2.63 -0.65 13.36
C LYS A 144 -2.71 -0.51 14.89
N HIS A 145 -2.69 -1.63 15.62
CA HIS A 145 -3.12 -1.70 17.02
C HIS A 145 -2.05 -2.03 18.08
N GLN A 146 -0.82 -2.35 17.69
CA GLN A 146 0.32 -2.49 18.61
C GLN A 146 0.76 -1.13 19.19
N ALA A 147 1.29 -1.14 20.41
CA ALA A 147 1.93 0.05 20.94
C ALA A 147 3.29 0.22 20.27
N PRO A 148 3.78 1.46 20.01
CA PRO A 148 5.13 1.72 19.56
C PRO A 148 6.07 1.46 20.73
N SER A 149 6.18 0.20 21.13
CA SER A 149 7.46 -0.32 21.53
C SER A 149 8.12 -0.73 20.22
N HIS A 150 9.39 -0.42 20.01
CA HIS A 150 10.24 -1.03 18.98
C HIS A 150 10.39 -2.57 19.19
N SER A 151 9.32 -3.24 19.61
CA SER A 151 9.15 -4.65 19.78
C SER A 151 8.83 -5.26 18.42
N LYS A 152 9.29 -6.50 18.26
CA LYS A 152 8.97 -7.36 17.12
C LYS A 152 7.46 -7.37 16.86
N GLY A 153 7.00 -6.69 15.81
CA GLY A 153 5.60 -6.69 15.40
C GLY A 153 5.12 -5.43 14.70
N ASP A 154 5.79 -4.29 14.87
CA ASP A 154 5.50 -3.05 14.13
C ASP A 154 6.10 -3.10 12.72
N VAL A 155 5.41 -2.51 11.75
CA VAL A 155 5.95 -2.29 10.41
C VAL A 155 6.60 -0.90 10.33
N GLY A 156 7.86 -0.87 9.92
CA GLY A 156 8.59 0.38 9.68
C GLY A 156 8.44 0.83 8.23
N PHE A 157 7.96 2.06 8.02
CA PHE A 157 7.98 2.71 6.70
C PHE A 157 9.17 3.65 6.59
N PHE A 158 9.98 3.45 5.54
CA PHE A 158 11.22 4.19 5.31
C PHE A 158 11.10 4.98 4.01
N CYS A 159 11.34 6.28 4.08
CA CYS A 159 11.13 7.19 2.94
C CYS A 159 12.39 7.58 2.19
N ASP A 160 13.56 7.18 2.70
CA ASP A 160 14.82 7.36 2.00
C ASP A 160 15.77 6.17 2.24
N TYR A 161 16.88 6.17 1.52
CA TYR A 161 17.94 5.17 1.64
C TYR A 161 19.05 5.59 2.62
N SER A 162 18.84 6.65 3.40
CA SER A 162 19.86 7.19 4.32
C SER A 162 20.16 6.28 5.50
N ARG A 163 19.42 5.18 5.70
CA ARG A 163 19.77 4.12 6.66
C ARG A 163 20.88 3.19 6.17
N TYR A 164 21.12 3.16 4.86
CA TYR A 164 22.09 2.26 4.25
C TYR A 164 23.52 2.82 4.31
N ALA A 165 24.49 1.94 4.55
CA ALA A 165 25.90 2.17 4.24
C ALA A 165 26.25 1.29 3.04
N GLU A 166 26.26 1.89 1.84
CA GLU A 166 26.50 1.17 0.59
C GLU A 166 27.96 0.73 0.45
N ASP A 167 28.14 -0.43 -0.17
CA ASP A 167 29.42 -1.13 -0.31
C ASP A 167 30.15 -1.34 1.03
N LYS A 168 29.37 -1.48 2.12
CA LYS A 168 29.89 -1.72 3.48
C LYS A 168 29.24 -2.92 4.14
N ASP A 169 30.02 -3.62 4.97
CA ASP A 169 29.52 -4.58 5.95
C ASP A 169 29.15 -3.91 7.29
N HIS A 170 28.70 -4.70 8.26
CA HIS A 170 28.33 -4.24 9.60
C HIS A 170 29.48 -3.64 10.42
N ASN A 171 30.72 -3.93 10.06
CA ASN A 171 31.92 -3.40 10.69
C ASN A 171 32.46 -2.16 9.95
N GLY A 172 31.83 -1.75 8.85
CA GLY A 172 32.29 -0.66 7.99
C GLY A 172 33.43 -1.06 7.05
N ASN A 173 33.72 -2.35 6.88
CA ASN A 173 34.66 -2.82 5.86
C ASN A 173 34.00 -2.77 4.48
N ASP A 174 34.81 -2.62 3.44
CA ASP A 174 34.33 -2.65 2.06
C ASP A 174 33.71 -4.01 1.71
N ASN A 175 32.49 -3.99 1.19
CA ASN A 175 31.77 -5.16 0.70
C ASN A 175 30.94 -4.81 -0.54
N PRO A 176 31.58 -4.75 -1.73
CA PRO A 176 30.93 -4.27 -2.95
C PRO A 176 29.66 -5.06 -3.32
N GLY A 177 28.60 -4.34 -3.73
CA GLY A 177 27.32 -4.93 -4.11
C GLY A 177 26.39 -5.27 -2.94
N TRP A 178 26.76 -4.87 -1.73
CA TRP A 178 25.95 -4.99 -0.53
C TRP A 178 25.86 -3.65 0.19
N ALA A 179 24.74 -3.40 0.86
CA ALA A 179 24.54 -2.29 1.76
C ALA A 179 24.33 -2.82 3.18
N TRP A 180 24.92 -2.14 4.16
CA TRP A 180 24.60 -2.36 5.56
C TRP A 180 23.40 -1.51 5.98
N ASP A 181 22.28 -2.15 6.33
CA ASP A 181 21.11 -1.48 6.91
C ASP A 181 21.41 -1.15 8.38
N ARG A 182 21.74 0.11 8.68
CA ARG A 182 22.06 0.55 10.04
C ARG A 182 20.86 0.48 10.98
N LYS A 183 19.62 0.52 10.47
CA LYS A 183 18.43 0.45 11.32
C LYS A 183 18.14 -1.00 11.68
N LEU A 184 18.09 -1.87 10.67
CA LEU A 184 17.73 -3.27 10.85
C LEU A 184 18.93 -4.15 11.24
N GLN A 185 20.13 -3.58 11.25
CA GLN A 185 21.38 -4.26 11.58
C GLN A 185 21.57 -5.53 10.72
N LYS A 186 21.40 -5.40 9.40
CA LYS A 186 21.58 -6.50 8.45
C LYS A 186 22.20 -6.06 7.13
N SER A 187 22.91 -6.98 6.48
CA SER A 187 23.41 -6.77 5.12
C SER A 187 22.31 -7.05 4.12
N VAL A 188 22.23 -6.19 3.12
CA VAL A 188 21.21 -6.19 2.08
C VAL A 188 21.93 -6.18 0.74
N LYS A 189 21.53 -7.05 -0.18
CA LYS A 189 22.13 -7.04 -1.51
C LYS A 189 21.65 -5.80 -2.26
N MET A 190 22.55 -5.07 -2.91
CA MET A 190 22.19 -3.97 -3.80
C MET A 190 21.94 -4.52 -5.20
N ASP A 191 20.85 -5.28 -5.35
CA ASP A 191 20.38 -5.78 -6.63
C ASP A 191 19.69 -4.68 -7.46
N ASP A 192 19.11 -5.07 -8.59
CA ASP A 192 18.52 -4.12 -9.53
C ASP A 192 17.33 -3.39 -8.90
N ILE A 193 16.46 -4.10 -8.16
CA ILE A 193 15.34 -3.48 -7.41
C ILE A 193 15.86 -2.47 -6.40
N PHE A 194 16.89 -2.79 -5.62
CA PHE A 194 17.47 -1.84 -4.67
C PHE A 194 17.94 -0.57 -5.37
N LYS A 195 18.69 -0.71 -6.47
CA LYS A 195 19.26 0.42 -7.21
C LYS A 195 18.17 1.22 -7.90
N GLU A 196 17.23 0.57 -8.56
CA GLU A 196 16.11 1.20 -9.26
C GLU A 196 15.20 1.94 -8.29
N CYS A 197 14.82 1.33 -7.17
CA CYS A 197 14.00 1.98 -6.14
C CYS A 197 14.72 3.16 -5.47
N ARG A 198 16.06 3.13 -5.40
CA ARG A 198 16.90 4.22 -4.88
C ARG A 198 17.12 5.36 -5.88
N ASP A 199 17.44 5.02 -7.13
CA ASP A 199 17.97 5.93 -8.15
C ASP A 199 16.91 6.41 -9.14
N LEU A 200 15.92 5.58 -9.49
CA LEU A 200 14.92 5.96 -10.50
C LEU A 200 14.02 7.06 -9.95
N ILE A 201 14.09 8.19 -10.65
CA ILE A 201 13.18 9.31 -10.51
C ILE A 201 12.06 9.08 -11.54
N ALA A 202 10.80 9.29 -11.14
CA ALA A 202 9.70 9.24 -12.08
C ALA A 202 9.92 10.28 -13.19
N GLY A 203 10.14 9.84 -14.44
CA GLY A 203 10.38 10.74 -15.57
C GLY A 203 11.66 10.48 -16.38
N ASP A 204 12.52 9.54 -15.98
CA ASP A 204 13.74 9.17 -16.74
C ASP A 204 13.45 8.36 -18.03
N GLY A 205 12.22 8.41 -18.53
CA GLY A 205 11.81 7.77 -19.79
C GLY A 205 11.49 6.28 -19.67
N GLU A 206 11.44 5.72 -18.46
CA GLU A 206 10.97 4.35 -18.24
C GLU A 206 9.45 4.33 -18.00
N ASP A 207 8.77 3.38 -18.66
CA ASP A 207 7.31 3.19 -18.60
C ASP A 207 6.84 2.50 -17.30
N TRP A 208 7.75 2.21 -16.38
CA TRP A 208 7.48 1.52 -15.12
C TRP A 208 8.44 1.99 -14.03
N PHE A 209 8.03 1.91 -12.76
CA PHE A 209 8.86 2.25 -11.61
C PHE A 209 8.45 1.37 -10.42
N TRP A 210 9.37 1.12 -9.49
CA TRP A 210 9.06 0.45 -8.24
C TRP A 210 8.36 1.40 -7.26
N PHE A 211 7.27 0.95 -6.66
CA PHE A 211 6.58 1.70 -5.60
C PHE A 211 7.32 1.56 -4.26
N ALA A 212 7.65 0.33 -3.88
CA ALA A 212 8.37 0.02 -2.65
C ALA A 212 9.14 -1.31 -2.73
N ASP A 213 10.04 -1.53 -1.78
CA ASP A 213 10.63 -2.83 -1.44
C ASP A 213 10.15 -3.25 -0.05
N ALA A 214 9.29 -4.27 -0.01
CA ALA A 214 8.74 -4.86 1.20
C ALA A 214 9.52 -6.10 1.67
N ARG A 215 9.84 -6.14 2.96
CA ARG A 215 10.62 -7.24 3.57
C ARG A 215 9.87 -7.87 4.72
N ALA A 216 9.58 -9.16 4.55
CA ALA A 216 8.81 -9.96 5.50
C ALA A 216 9.51 -10.17 6.85
N ALA A 217 8.70 -10.36 7.89
CA ALA A 217 9.12 -10.53 9.27
C ALA A 217 9.71 -11.91 9.60
N ASN A 218 10.52 -12.54 8.73
CA ASN A 218 11.09 -13.90 8.89
C ASN A 218 12.09 -14.01 10.07
N GLY A 219 11.63 -13.74 11.29
CA GLY A 219 12.46 -13.45 12.47
C GLY A 219 12.93 -12.00 12.57
N GLU A 220 12.59 -11.16 11.60
CA GLU A 220 13.04 -9.77 11.44
C GLU A 220 11.90 -8.76 11.67
N GLU A 221 12.25 -7.49 11.82
CA GLU A 221 11.28 -6.40 11.83
C GLU A 221 10.71 -6.22 10.41
N PRO A 222 9.37 -6.34 10.21
CA PRO A 222 8.77 -6.09 8.92
C PRO A 222 9.01 -4.63 8.50
N SER A 223 9.37 -4.43 7.24
CA SER A 223 9.71 -3.09 6.76
C SER A 223 9.29 -2.88 5.31
N ILE A 224 8.90 -1.65 5.00
CA ILE A 224 8.57 -1.19 3.66
C ILE A 224 9.49 -0.01 3.35
N GLN A 225 10.35 -0.17 2.35
CA GLN A 225 11.17 0.91 1.79
C GLN A 225 10.39 1.55 0.64
N LEU A 226 9.96 2.80 0.80
CA LEU A 226 9.34 3.54 -0.29
C LEU A 226 10.43 3.99 -1.27
N CYS A 227 10.15 3.87 -2.56
CA CYS A 227 11.06 4.27 -3.62
C CYS A 227 10.99 5.77 -3.90
N GLN A 228 12.04 6.33 -4.49
CA GLN A 228 12.07 7.76 -4.80
C GLN A 228 10.95 8.15 -5.79
N GLY A 229 10.76 7.37 -6.86
CA GLY A 229 9.69 7.57 -7.84
C GLY A 229 8.28 7.65 -7.23
N PHE A 230 8.00 6.95 -6.14
CA PHE A 230 6.71 7.07 -5.43
C PHE A 230 6.45 8.51 -4.98
N PHE A 231 7.43 9.17 -4.37
CA PHE A 231 7.27 10.53 -3.85
C PHE A 231 7.10 11.58 -4.94
N ASP A 232 7.70 11.36 -6.10
CA ASP A 232 7.55 12.27 -7.23
C ASP A 232 6.16 12.16 -7.84
N ILE A 233 5.59 10.96 -7.88
CA ILE A 233 4.25 10.73 -8.42
C ILE A 233 3.17 11.23 -7.46
N ILE A 234 3.24 10.91 -6.16
CA ILE A 234 2.21 11.42 -5.22
C ILE A 234 2.20 12.95 -5.17
N ARG A 235 3.33 13.62 -5.42
CA ARG A 235 3.44 15.08 -5.39
C ARG A 235 2.66 15.73 -6.53
N GLU A 236 2.64 15.08 -7.68
CA GLU A 236 1.98 15.58 -8.89
C GLU A 236 0.52 15.13 -9.01
N ASP A 237 0.15 14.04 -8.35
CA ASP A 237 -1.18 13.45 -8.47
C ASP A 237 -2.22 14.18 -7.60
N GLU A 238 -3.34 14.52 -8.22
CA GLU A 238 -4.51 15.10 -7.56
C GLU A 238 -5.26 14.05 -6.72
N TYR A 239 -5.27 12.80 -7.17
CA TYR A 239 -6.05 11.72 -6.56
C TYR A 239 -5.11 10.74 -5.86
N LYS A 240 -4.96 10.86 -4.54
CA LYS A 240 -3.96 10.08 -3.80
C LYS A 240 -4.53 8.83 -3.13
N ILE A 241 -5.81 8.87 -2.77
CA ILE A 241 -6.50 7.78 -2.08
C ILE A 241 -7.92 7.61 -2.62
N TRP A 242 -8.57 6.49 -2.30
CA TRP A 242 -9.95 6.24 -2.73
C TRP A 242 -10.91 7.38 -2.33
N GLU A 243 -10.74 7.96 -1.15
CA GLU A 243 -11.59 9.08 -0.71
C GLU A 243 -11.54 10.29 -1.67
N ASP A 244 -10.41 10.55 -2.33
CA ASP A 244 -10.26 11.66 -3.28
C ASP A 244 -11.05 11.39 -4.58
N ILE A 245 -11.21 10.12 -4.95
CA ILE A 245 -11.94 9.69 -6.15
C ILE A 245 -13.44 9.59 -5.87
N SER A 246 -13.80 8.98 -4.74
CA SER A 246 -15.16 8.52 -4.45
C SER A 246 -16.23 9.62 -4.39
N SER A 247 -15.82 10.87 -4.15
CA SER A 247 -16.74 12.02 -4.06
C SER A 247 -17.27 12.50 -5.41
N ASP A 248 -16.53 12.25 -6.49
CA ASP A 248 -16.87 12.62 -7.87
C ASP A 248 -16.30 11.55 -8.83
N LEU A 249 -16.75 10.31 -8.64
CA LEU A 249 -16.15 9.12 -9.24
C LEU A 249 -16.02 9.22 -10.77
N GLU A 250 -17.09 9.59 -11.47
CA GLU A 250 -17.10 9.63 -12.94
C GLU A 250 -16.09 10.65 -13.48
N ASN A 251 -16.05 11.85 -12.90
CA ASN A 251 -15.12 12.89 -13.29
C ASN A 251 -13.68 12.51 -12.95
N ALA A 252 -13.43 12.01 -11.73
CA ALA A 252 -12.11 11.58 -11.29
C ALA A 252 -11.53 10.50 -12.23
N LEU A 253 -12.28 9.42 -12.49
CA LEU A 253 -11.85 8.34 -13.39
C LEU A 253 -11.60 8.81 -14.83
N SER A 254 -12.26 9.90 -15.27
CA SER A 254 -12.04 10.48 -16.60
C SER A 254 -10.75 11.30 -16.71
N ARG A 255 -10.28 11.87 -15.59
CA ARG A 255 -9.11 12.76 -15.52
C ARG A 255 -7.81 12.02 -15.19
N ILE A 256 -7.93 10.84 -14.61
CA ILE A 256 -6.80 9.97 -14.33
C ILE A 256 -6.14 9.56 -15.65
N GLU A 257 -4.90 10.02 -15.85
CA GLU A 257 -4.07 9.60 -16.96
C GLU A 257 -3.57 8.17 -16.76
N THR A 258 -3.62 7.39 -17.83
CA THR A 258 -3.30 5.97 -17.82
C THR A 258 -2.04 5.65 -18.62
N SER A 259 -1.38 6.67 -19.18
CA SER A 259 -0.16 6.54 -19.98
C SER A 259 1.04 5.98 -19.22
N ARG A 260 0.95 5.88 -17.89
CA ARG A 260 2.00 5.35 -17.00
C ARG A 260 1.87 3.85 -16.72
N PHE A 261 0.89 3.17 -17.32
CA PHE A 261 0.74 1.73 -17.21
C PHE A 261 1.05 1.10 -18.57
N THR A 262 1.68 -0.08 -18.55
CA THR A 262 2.17 -0.75 -19.75
C THR A 262 1.10 -0.90 -20.82
N GLU A 263 1.44 -0.60 -22.09
CA GLU A 263 0.50 -0.50 -23.21
C GLU A 263 -0.30 -1.80 -23.51
N ASP A 264 0.16 -2.94 -22.97
CA ASP A 264 -0.34 -4.27 -23.32
C ASP A 264 -1.56 -4.74 -22.48
N VAL A 265 -1.92 -4.04 -21.39
CA VAL A 265 -3.08 -4.40 -20.56
C VAL A 265 -4.12 -3.27 -20.55
N PRO A 266 -5.37 -3.52 -21.00
CA PRO A 266 -6.42 -2.52 -20.92
C PRO A 266 -6.66 -2.06 -19.48
N ILE A 267 -6.50 -0.76 -19.24
CA ILE A 267 -6.68 -0.16 -17.92
C ILE A 267 -8.16 0.03 -17.66
N THR A 268 -8.65 -0.59 -16.59
CA THR A 268 -10.07 -0.57 -16.20
C THR A 268 -10.38 0.56 -15.22
N ASP A 269 -11.66 0.76 -14.89
CA ASP A 269 -12.05 1.73 -13.86
C ASP A 269 -11.51 1.32 -12.48
N MET A 270 -11.39 0.01 -12.22
CA MET A 270 -10.77 -0.53 -11.01
C MET A 270 -9.29 -0.17 -10.93
N ASP A 271 -8.54 -0.32 -12.03
CA ASP A 271 -7.12 0.03 -12.07
C ASP A 271 -6.92 1.54 -11.85
N LYS A 272 -7.83 2.37 -12.38
CA LYS A 272 -7.84 3.81 -12.12
C LYS A 272 -8.22 4.16 -10.68
N ALA A 273 -9.14 3.41 -10.08
CA ALA A 273 -9.56 3.60 -8.70
C ALA A 273 -8.51 3.14 -7.68
N SER A 274 -7.62 2.23 -8.08
CA SER A 274 -6.46 1.80 -7.32
C SER A 274 -5.45 2.94 -7.20
N ARG A 275 -5.23 3.40 -5.97
CA ARG A 275 -4.32 4.49 -5.63
C ARG A 275 -3.28 4.05 -4.61
N TYR A 276 -2.55 5.02 -4.08
CA TYR A 276 -1.42 4.78 -3.20
C TYR A 276 -1.84 4.08 -1.90
N ASP A 277 -3.08 4.26 -1.44
CA ASP A 277 -3.65 3.50 -0.32
C ASP A 277 -3.77 2.00 -0.64
N GLN A 278 -4.23 1.66 -1.84
CA GLN A 278 -4.29 0.28 -2.35
C GLN A 278 -2.89 -0.31 -2.52
N TYR A 279 -1.91 0.44 -3.02
CA TYR A 279 -0.51 0.01 -3.05
C TYR A 279 0.08 -0.21 -1.66
N VAL A 280 -0.25 0.62 -0.66
CA VAL A 280 0.18 0.32 0.72
C VAL A 280 -0.46 -0.96 1.25
N VAL A 281 -1.71 -1.30 0.90
CA VAL A 281 -2.29 -2.62 1.24
C VAL A 281 -1.50 -3.75 0.58
N HIS A 282 -1.11 -3.59 -0.69
CA HIS A 282 -0.26 -4.53 -1.41
C HIS A 282 1.04 -4.80 -0.63
N GLU A 283 1.80 -3.75 -0.32
CA GLU A 283 3.07 -3.89 0.41
C GLU A 283 2.92 -4.44 1.82
N LEU A 284 1.87 -4.02 2.54
CA LEU A 284 1.58 -4.54 3.87
C LEU A 284 1.30 -6.06 3.84
N SER A 285 0.70 -6.56 2.75
CA SER A 285 0.43 -7.99 2.59
C SER A 285 1.69 -8.84 2.38
N HIS A 286 2.78 -8.26 1.86
CA HIS A 286 4.08 -8.94 1.78
C HIS A 286 4.74 -9.13 3.14
N VAL A 287 4.49 -8.22 4.08
CA VAL A 287 5.24 -8.17 5.35
C VAL A 287 4.55 -8.86 6.54
N ILE A 288 3.34 -9.39 6.35
CA ILE A 288 2.64 -10.17 7.38
C ILE A 288 3.41 -11.45 7.76
N ALA A 289 3.27 -11.89 9.01
CA ALA A 289 4.05 -13.01 9.54
C ALA A 289 3.61 -14.38 9.00
N LYS A 290 2.32 -14.55 8.70
CA LYS A 290 1.74 -15.78 8.16
C LYS A 290 1.09 -15.50 6.83
N HIS A 291 1.31 -16.39 5.86
CA HIS A 291 0.74 -16.28 4.52
C HIS A 291 1.15 -14.97 3.81
N ALA A 292 2.38 -14.50 4.05
CA ALA A 292 2.97 -13.40 3.32
C ALA A 292 2.75 -13.59 1.81
N THR A 293 2.10 -12.60 1.20
CA THR A 293 1.81 -12.63 -0.23
C THR A 293 3.09 -12.39 -1.03
N ASN A 294 3.02 -12.56 -2.34
CA ASN A 294 4.13 -12.40 -3.28
C ASN A 294 3.63 -11.91 -4.63
N ASP A 295 4.56 -11.42 -5.45
CA ASP A 295 4.31 -11.02 -6.83
C ASP A 295 4.72 -12.11 -7.81
N ARG A 296 4.13 -13.30 -7.64
CA ARG A 296 4.45 -14.45 -8.49
C ARG A 296 4.23 -14.09 -9.96
N ARG A 297 5.29 -14.22 -10.78
CA ARG A 297 5.27 -13.89 -12.22
C ARG A 297 5.21 -12.38 -12.53
N GLN A 298 5.69 -11.52 -11.62
CA GLN A 298 5.95 -10.09 -11.82
C GLN A 298 4.85 -9.41 -12.67
N GLU A 299 5.11 -9.15 -13.95
CA GLU A 299 4.18 -8.50 -14.90
C GLU A 299 2.76 -9.09 -14.98
N TYR A 300 2.59 -10.40 -14.71
CA TYR A 300 1.28 -11.06 -14.77
C TYR A 300 0.50 -11.04 -13.45
N SER A 301 1.03 -10.38 -12.41
CA SER A 301 0.47 -10.34 -11.06
C SER A 301 -0.26 -9.05 -10.70
N TYR A 302 -0.10 -7.98 -11.49
CA TYR A 302 -0.62 -6.65 -11.18
C TYR A 302 -1.79 -6.26 -12.07
N GLY A 303 -2.75 -5.53 -11.52
CA GLY A 303 -3.94 -5.04 -12.19
C GLY A 303 -5.12 -5.99 -12.11
N TRP A 304 -6.32 -5.42 -12.21
CA TRP A 304 -7.60 -6.09 -12.01
C TRP A 304 -7.77 -7.34 -12.90
N ASP A 305 -7.48 -7.22 -14.20
CA ASP A 305 -7.63 -8.31 -15.17
C ASP A 305 -6.65 -9.47 -14.91
N ASN A 306 -5.44 -9.16 -14.44
CA ASN A 306 -4.44 -10.15 -14.10
C ASN A 306 -4.81 -10.88 -12.81
N CYS A 307 -5.25 -10.17 -11.75
CA CYS A 307 -5.79 -10.77 -10.54
C CYS A 307 -6.99 -11.69 -10.84
N LEU A 308 -7.90 -11.26 -11.72
CA LEU A 308 -9.01 -12.09 -12.20
C LEU A 308 -8.52 -13.35 -12.91
N ARG A 309 -7.52 -13.24 -13.78
CA ARG A 309 -6.96 -14.40 -14.49
C ARG A 309 -6.36 -15.40 -13.49
N ILE A 310 -5.58 -14.92 -12.52
CA ILE A 310 -4.98 -15.75 -11.46
C ILE A 310 -6.07 -16.43 -10.63
N SER A 311 -7.09 -15.68 -10.21
CA SER A 311 -8.24 -16.19 -9.47
C SER A 311 -8.97 -17.31 -10.23
N ASN A 312 -9.24 -17.12 -11.52
CA ASN A 312 -9.88 -18.14 -12.36
C ASN A 312 -9.00 -19.39 -12.56
N GLN A 313 -7.67 -19.23 -12.68
CA GLN A 313 -6.73 -20.35 -12.76
C GLN A 313 -6.69 -21.15 -11.46
N ALA A 314 -6.69 -20.47 -10.31
CA ALA A 314 -6.72 -21.10 -8.99
C ALA A 314 -7.96 -21.97 -8.75
N LYS A 315 -9.09 -21.66 -9.41
CA LYS A 315 -10.30 -22.50 -9.38
C LYS A 315 -10.12 -23.84 -10.11
N GLN A 316 -9.28 -23.88 -11.15
CA GLN A 316 -9.07 -25.08 -11.98
C GLN A 316 -7.95 -25.98 -11.46
N LEU A 317 -6.96 -25.39 -10.79
CA LEU A 317 -5.73 -26.06 -10.36
C LEU A 317 -5.42 -25.75 -8.89
N PRO A 318 -6.31 -26.10 -7.93
CA PRO A 318 -6.21 -25.63 -6.55
C PRO A 318 -4.93 -26.08 -5.83
N ASP A 319 -4.39 -27.25 -6.16
CA ASP A 319 -3.18 -27.79 -5.52
C ASP A 319 -1.87 -27.23 -6.10
N GLU A 320 -1.92 -26.64 -7.30
CA GLU A 320 -0.76 -26.00 -7.95
C GLU A 320 -0.81 -24.46 -7.84
N TYR A 321 -2.00 -23.91 -7.60
CA TYR A 321 -2.29 -22.49 -7.55
C TYR A 321 -2.97 -22.13 -6.21
N GLU A 322 -2.19 -22.20 -5.13
CA GLU A 322 -2.34 -21.32 -3.95
C GLU A 322 -2.27 -19.80 -4.32
N ALA A 323 -2.37 -19.46 -5.60
CA ALA A 323 -1.80 -18.27 -6.21
C ALA A 323 -2.61 -17.00 -5.99
N SER A 324 -3.94 -17.07 -5.90
CA SER A 324 -4.73 -15.83 -5.80
C SER A 324 -4.69 -15.24 -4.40
N TYR A 325 -4.92 -16.04 -3.35
CA TYR A 325 -4.80 -15.55 -1.97
C TYR A 325 -3.34 -15.26 -1.55
N MET A 326 -2.35 -15.81 -2.26
CA MET A 326 -0.94 -15.48 -2.07
C MET A 326 -0.45 -14.34 -2.98
N ASN A 327 -1.28 -13.77 -3.84
CA ASN A 327 -0.91 -12.63 -4.71
C ASN A 327 -1.27 -11.31 -4.00
N ALA A 328 -0.26 -10.44 -3.86
CA ALA A 328 -0.41 -9.20 -3.08
C ALA A 328 -1.44 -8.26 -3.69
N ASP A 329 -1.43 -8.13 -5.01
CA ASP A 329 -2.37 -7.25 -5.70
C ASP A 329 -3.82 -7.75 -5.65
N SER A 330 -4.05 -9.05 -5.44
CA SER A 330 -5.38 -9.62 -5.22
C SER A 330 -5.90 -9.20 -3.85
N ALA A 331 -5.04 -9.11 -2.83
CA ALA A 331 -5.40 -8.54 -1.52
C ALA A 331 -5.70 -7.05 -1.61
N ALA A 332 -4.89 -6.31 -2.34
CA ALA A 332 -5.10 -4.88 -2.57
C ALA A 332 -6.40 -4.60 -3.34
N ASN A 333 -6.63 -5.27 -4.48
CA ASN A 333 -7.87 -5.16 -5.27
C ASN A 333 -9.11 -5.66 -4.51
N ALA A 334 -8.99 -6.70 -3.68
CA ALA A 334 -10.09 -7.13 -2.82
C ALA A 334 -10.45 -6.05 -1.80
N ALA A 335 -9.47 -5.45 -1.12
CA ALA A 335 -9.70 -4.37 -0.15
C ALA A 335 -10.35 -3.14 -0.79
N GLN A 336 -9.88 -2.77 -1.98
CA GLN A 336 -10.47 -1.71 -2.79
C GLN A 336 -11.90 -2.05 -3.19
N GLY A 337 -12.13 -3.22 -3.78
CA GLY A 337 -13.45 -3.69 -4.21
C GLY A 337 -14.47 -3.75 -3.07
N PHE A 338 -14.08 -4.26 -1.91
CA PHE A 338 -14.95 -4.27 -0.72
C PHE A 338 -15.25 -2.88 -0.21
N THR A 339 -14.30 -1.95 -0.27
CA THR A 339 -14.52 -0.54 0.10
C THR A 339 -15.50 0.14 -0.86
N ILE A 340 -15.36 -0.09 -2.16
CA ILE A 340 -16.28 0.42 -3.19
C ILE A 340 -17.71 -0.07 -2.93
N VAL A 341 -17.87 -1.34 -2.57
CA VAL A 341 -19.18 -1.95 -2.29
C VAL A 341 -19.76 -1.54 -0.93
N SER A 342 -18.92 -1.28 0.06
CA SER A 342 -19.34 -1.02 1.44
C SER A 342 -18.47 0.06 2.09
N PRO A 343 -18.62 1.33 1.69
CA PRO A 343 -17.74 2.43 2.10
C PRO A 343 -17.96 2.90 3.57
N GLY A 344 -18.58 2.07 4.42
CA GLY A 344 -18.83 2.41 5.82
C GLY A 344 -19.71 3.64 6.05
N GLY A 345 -20.56 3.99 5.06
CA GLY A 345 -21.43 5.18 5.12
C GLY A 345 -20.73 6.51 4.86
N LYS A 346 -19.45 6.50 4.46
CA LYS A 346 -18.72 7.73 4.11
C LYS A 346 -19.08 8.27 2.71
N PHE A 347 -19.37 7.37 1.76
CA PHE A 347 -19.61 7.68 0.35
C PHE A 347 -20.72 6.81 -0.23
N GLU A 348 -21.14 7.10 -1.46
CA GLU A 348 -22.08 6.27 -2.19
C GLU A 348 -21.44 4.91 -2.54
N ALA A 349 -22.21 3.84 -2.31
CA ALA A 349 -21.77 2.49 -2.65
C ALA A 349 -21.83 2.27 -4.16
N HIS A 350 -20.83 1.58 -4.68
CA HIS A 350 -20.70 1.21 -6.09
C HIS A 350 -20.44 -0.29 -6.21
N ARG A 351 -20.44 -0.83 -7.43
CA ARG A 351 -20.14 -2.23 -7.71
C ARG A 351 -19.04 -2.32 -8.76
N PRO A 352 -17.91 -2.96 -8.43
CA PRO A 352 -16.99 -3.39 -9.46
C PRO A 352 -17.60 -4.55 -10.25
N LEU A 353 -17.51 -4.48 -11.56
CA LEU A 353 -17.91 -5.56 -12.47
C LEU A 353 -16.69 -6.41 -12.85
N LYS A 354 -16.94 -7.61 -13.37
CA LYS A 354 -15.87 -8.52 -13.79
C LYS A 354 -14.95 -7.91 -14.84
N ASN A 355 -15.40 -6.98 -15.68
CA ASN A 355 -14.57 -6.29 -16.66
C ASN A 355 -13.87 -5.03 -16.09
N GLY A 356 -13.83 -4.89 -14.77
CA GLY A 356 -13.17 -3.79 -14.06
C GLY A 356 -13.92 -2.46 -14.13
N LYS A 357 -15.12 -2.40 -14.73
CA LYS A 357 -15.97 -1.20 -14.65
C LYS A 357 -16.53 -1.00 -13.25
N ILE A 358 -16.65 0.24 -12.81
CA ILE A 358 -17.32 0.60 -11.55
C ILE A 358 -18.67 1.23 -11.90
N VAL A 359 -19.76 0.67 -11.35
CA VAL A 359 -21.13 1.13 -11.62
C VAL A 359 -21.89 1.45 -10.33
N PRO A 360 -22.91 2.33 -10.36
CA PRO A 360 -23.72 2.62 -9.17
C PRO A 360 -24.32 1.35 -8.55
N PHE A 361 -24.28 1.24 -7.22
CA PHE A 361 -24.82 0.08 -6.52
C PHE A 361 -26.33 0.18 -6.39
N GLN A 362 -27.06 -0.48 -7.30
CA GLN A 362 -28.50 -0.62 -7.17
C GLN A 362 -28.81 -1.74 -6.17
N MET A 363 -29.21 -1.36 -4.94
CA MET A 363 -29.83 -2.33 -4.03
C MET A 363 -31.13 -2.82 -4.66
N THR A 364 -31.10 -4.00 -5.25
CA THR A 364 -32.33 -4.72 -5.58
C THR A 364 -33.00 -5.05 -4.26
N THR A 365 -33.91 -4.20 -3.80
CA THR A 365 -34.85 -4.57 -2.75
C THR A 365 -35.62 -5.77 -3.31
N LYS A 366 -35.25 -6.99 -2.92
CA LYS A 366 -36.17 -8.12 -3.03
C LYS A 366 -37.39 -7.68 -2.25
N ALA A 367 -38.45 -7.31 -2.95
CA ALA A 367 -39.75 -7.09 -2.34
C ALA A 367 -40.03 -8.35 -1.53
N SER A 368 -40.06 -8.21 -0.21
CA SER A 368 -40.40 -9.31 0.68
C SER A 368 -41.85 -9.67 0.37
N GLY A 369 -42.03 -10.64 -0.52
CA GLY A 369 -43.30 -11.30 -0.74
C GLY A 369 -43.69 -11.95 0.58
N LYS A 370 -44.62 -11.29 1.27
CA LYS A 370 -45.31 -11.84 2.43
C LYS A 370 -46.19 -13.02 2.03
#